data_AF-A0A959LGV7-F1
#
_entry.id   AF-A0A959LGV7-F1
#
_cell.length_a   1.000
_cell.length_b   1.000
_cell.length_c   1.000
_cell.angle_alpha   90.00
_cell.angle_beta   90.00
_cell.angle_gamma   90.00
#
_symmetry.space_group_name_H-M   'P 1'
#
loop_
_entity.id
_entity.type
_entity.pdbx_description
1 polymer ?
#
loop_
_entity_poly.entity_id
_entity_poly.type
_entity_poly.pdbx_seq_one_letter_code
_entity_poly.pdbx_strand_id
1 'polypeptide(L)'
;MDQGIRHIRHLQELLAIEKQVDLTTWQEKVARMSIDDRVRHGLTWKPVQVMQSGFAMGDKAFVTVVRPPHHRHDSQFKAGSPVHFYTEAAMAKRHRISGVVHYSTDRKMQIILNTDELPDWLNLGPIGVDLEFDNRSYTEMEKALARALDARGNPLAEFRQILSGQRQPDFGATPDLAFPEGLNHAQSEAVRGILSARELALVHGPPGTGKTTTLVAAVRELVIRERTVLVCAASNTATDVLTERLAAAGLQVVRIGHISRVDERLLDLTLDAQVAAHPDSREIKKVKIQAAQARKKAGTYKRTFDAEARADRRDGYKEARELTDWARPLETRLVEQILDSA
;
A
#
# COMPACT_ATOMS: atom_id res chain seq x y z
N MET A 1 27.89 -24.30 -0.81
CA MET A 1 26.82 -23.28 -0.93
C MET A 1 26.47 -22.80 0.47
N ASP A 2 26.48 -21.48 0.67
CA ASP A 2 26.05 -20.80 1.89
C ASP A 2 24.70 -21.38 2.39
N GLN A 3 24.62 -21.82 3.65
CA GLN A 3 23.42 -22.43 4.23
C GLN A 3 22.24 -21.46 4.20
N GLY A 4 22.48 -20.16 4.41
CA GLY A 4 21.46 -19.13 4.29
C GLY A 4 20.92 -19.00 2.86
N ILE A 5 21.78 -19.11 1.85
CA ILE A 5 21.35 -19.09 0.44
C ILE A 5 20.47 -20.31 0.11
N ARG A 6 20.85 -21.50 0.60
CA ARG A 6 20.03 -22.71 0.40
C ARG A 6 18.66 -22.58 1.06
N HIS A 7 18.62 -22.06 2.29
CA HIS A 7 17.37 -21.85 3.01
C HIS A 7 16.43 -20.87 2.28
N ILE A 8 16.94 -19.72 1.83
CA ILE A 8 16.12 -18.75 1.10
C ILE A 8 15.62 -19.28 -0.24
N ARG A 9 16.43 -20.06 -0.97
CA ARG A 9 15.97 -20.73 -2.20
C ARG A 9 14.83 -21.71 -1.93
N HIS A 10 14.93 -22.48 -0.85
CA HIS A 10 13.84 -23.36 -0.45
C HIS A 10 12.58 -22.57 -0.08
N LEU A 11 12.69 -21.44 0.61
CA LEU A 11 11.55 -20.55 0.87
C LEU A 11 10.93 -20.00 -0.42
N GLN A 12 11.72 -19.69 -1.46
CA GLN A 12 11.17 -19.28 -2.76
C GLN A 12 10.36 -20.41 -3.42
N GLU A 13 10.81 -21.66 -3.33
CA GLU A 13 10.07 -22.83 -3.84
C GLU A 13 8.74 -23.00 -3.10
N LEU A 14 8.76 -22.94 -1.77
CA LEU A 14 7.56 -23.04 -0.95
C LEU A 14 6.57 -21.91 -1.24
N LEU A 15 7.06 -20.69 -1.40
CA LEU A 15 6.23 -19.54 -1.75
C LEU A 15 5.57 -19.71 -3.13
N ALA A 16 6.30 -20.27 -4.10
CA ALA A 16 5.76 -20.54 -5.43
C ALA A 16 4.66 -21.61 -5.39
N ILE A 17 4.83 -22.66 -4.57
CA ILE A 17 3.80 -23.69 -4.34
C ILE A 17 2.54 -23.06 -3.75
N GLU A 18 2.68 -22.29 -2.66
CA GLU A 18 1.56 -21.61 -1.99
C GLU A 18 0.80 -20.72 -2.97
N LYS A 19 1.51 -19.86 -3.70
CA LYS A 19 0.94 -18.96 -4.71
C LYS A 19 0.18 -19.73 -5.79
N GLN A 20 0.73 -20.84 -6.27
CA GLN A 20 0.11 -21.64 -7.31
C GLN A 20 -1.20 -22.26 -6.82
N VAL A 21 -1.22 -22.80 -5.60
CA VAL A 21 -2.42 -23.39 -5.00
C VAL A 21 -3.50 -22.35 -4.76
N ASP A 22 -3.13 -21.18 -4.23
CA ASP A 22 -4.06 -20.08 -3.98
C ASP A 22 -4.66 -19.53 -5.28
N LEU A 23 -3.83 -19.38 -6.32
CA LEU A 23 -4.27 -18.94 -7.64
C LEU A 23 -5.22 -19.95 -8.29
N THR A 24 -4.91 -21.25 -8.28
CA THR A 24 -5.78 -22.26 -8.88
C THR A 24 -7.08 -22.39 -8.12
N THR A 25 -7.05 -22.37 -6.79
CA THR A 25 -8.25 -22.39 -5.94
C THR A 25 -9.15 -21.19 -6.24
N TRP A 26 -8.56 -20.00 -6.39
CA TRP A 26 -9.29 -18.79 -6.81
C TRP A 26 -9.91 -18.96 -8.21
N GLN A 27 -9.12 -19.42 -9.18
CA GLN A 27 -9.57 -19.60 -10.56
C GLN A 27 -10.70 -20.63 -10.65
N GLU A 28 -10.60 -21.77 -9.99
CA GLU A 28 -11.64 -22.80 -9.95
C GLU A 28 -12.92 -22.28 -9.31
N LYS A 29 -12.79 -21.54 -8.20
CA LYS A 29 -13.93 -20.91 -7.53
C LYS A 29 -14.65 -19.93 -8.46
N VAL A 30 -13.90 -19.06 -9.15
CA VAL A 30 -14.47 -18.05 -10.06
C VAL A 30 -15.04 -18.69 -11.32
N ALA A 31 -14.38 -19.70 -11.90
CA ALA A 31 -14.80 -20.37 -13.14
C ALA A 31 -16.09 -21.19 -12.98
N ARG A 32 -16.35 -21.74 -11.79
CA ARG A 32 -17.58 -22.48 -11.49
C ARG A 32 -18.79 -21.59 -11.21
N MET A 33 -18.59 -20.29 -11.00
CA MET A 33 -19.66 -19.35 -10.66
C MET A 33 -20.19 -18.64 -11.91
N SER A 34 -21.51 -18.63 -12.08
CA SER A 34 -22.15 -17.72 -13.03
C SER A 34 -21.89 -16.25 -12.63
N ILE A 35 -22.14 -15.30 -13.54
CA ILE A 35 -22.05 -13.86 -13.19
C ILE A 35 -22.95 -13.54 -11.99
N ASP A 36 -24.17 -14.09 -11.96
CA ASP A 36 -25.12 -13.86 -10.88
C ASP A 36 -24.67 -14.48 -9.55
N ASP A 37 -24.00 -15.64 -9.58
CA ASP A 37 -23.37 -16.21 -8.39
C ASP A 37 -22.21 -15.33 -7.89
N ARG A 38 -21.36 -14.84 -8.81
CA ARG A 38 -20.25 -13.94 -8.44
C ARG A 38 -20.74 -12.64 -7.82
N VAL A 39 -21.84 -12.08 -8.32
CA VAL A 39 -22.52 -10.93 -7.72
C VAL A 39 -23.06 -11.26 -6.34
N ARG A 40 -23.76 -12.39 -6.18
CA ARG A 40 -24.31 -12.85 -4.89
C ARG A 40 -23.22 -13.09 -3.84
N HIS A 41 -22.07 -13.62 -4.24
CA HIS A 41 -20.92 -13.83 -3.38
C HIS A 41 -20.04 -12.58 -3.19
N GLY A 42 -20.39 -11.45 -3.80
CA GLY A 42 -19.66 -10.20 -3.60
C GLY A 42 -18.32 -10.08 -4.35
N LEU A 43 -18.07 -10.96 -5.32
CA LEU A 43 -16.86 -11.01 -6.15
C LEU A 43 -16.98 -10.14 -7.42
N THR A 44 -18.20 -9.78 -7.81
CA THR A 44 -18.47 -8.95 -9.00
C THR A 44 -19.48 -7.86 -8.65
N TRP A 45 -19.25 -6.64 -9.14
CA TRP A 45 -20.28 -5.61 -9.26
C TRP A 45 -20.65 -5.46 -10.73
N LYS A 46 -21.89 -5.84 -11.09
CA LYS A 46 -22.44 -5.67 -12.45
C LYS A 46 -23.98 -5.61 -12.36
N PRO A 47 -24.67 -4.76 -13.12
CA PRO A 47 -24.11 -3.63 -13.84
C PRO A 47 -23.66 -2.54 -12.84
N VAL A 48 -22.69 -1.73 -13.23
CA VAL A 48 -22.33 -0.50 -12.52
C VAL A 48 -22.47 0.72 -13.44
N GLN A 49 -22.70 1.88 -12.83
CA GLN A 49 -22.74 3.17 -13.53
C GLN A 49 -21.52 3.99 -13.16
N VAL A 50 -20.86 4.60 -14.14
CA VAL A 50 -19.74 5.52 -13.91
C VAL A 50 -20.29 6.88 -13.50
N MET A 51 -20.02 7.28 -12.26
CA MET A 51 -20.43 8.59 -11.71
C MET A 51 -19.41 9.69 -11.99
N GLN A 52 -18.14 9.33 -11.91
CA GLN A 52 -17.04 10.28 -12.04
C GLN A 52 -15.82 9.56 -12.57
N SER A 53 -15.05 10.22 -13.44
CA SER A 53 -13.76 9.75 -13.89
C SER A 53 -12.78 10.91 -13.97
N GLY A 54 -11.49 10.59 -13.95
CA GLY A 54 -10.42 11.58 -14.01
C GLY A 54 -9.05 10.95 -13.88
N PHE A 55 -8.09 11.72 -13.38
CA PHE A 55 -6.71 11.27 -13.17
C PHE A 55 -6.33 11.48 -11.71
N ALA A 56 -5.75 10.46 -11.09
CA ALA A 56 -5.26 10.44 -9.71
C ALA A 56 -3.77 10.78 -9.66
N MET A 57 -3.18 10.70 -8.47
CA MET A 57 -1.74 10.91 -8.29
C MET A 57 -0.92 9.93 -9.13
N GLY A 58 0.15 10.41 -9.77
CA GLY A 58 1.02 9.60 -10.63
C GLY A 58 0.43 9.29 -12.02
N ASP A 59 -0.42 10.19 -12.55
CA ASP A 59 -1.01 10.14 -13.90
C ASP A 59 -1.93 8.95 -14.20
N LYS A 60 -2.26 8.15 -13.19
CA LYS A 60 -3.18 7.03 -13.34
C LYS A 60 -4.62 7.50 -13.48
N ALA A 61 -5.34 6.99 -14.46
CA ALA A 61 -6.78 7.20 -14.58
C ALA A 61 -7.53 6.63 -13.36
N PHE A 62 -8.59 7.29 -12.92
CA PHE A 62 -9.52 6.76 -11.92
C PHE A 62 -10.95 6.78 -12.43
N VAL A 63 -11.74 5.85 -11.92
CA VAL A 63 -13.18 5.78 -12.13
C VAL A 63 -13.88 5.60 -10.79
N THR A 64 -15.00 6.27 -10.63
CA THR A 64 -15.90 6.14 -9.49
C THR A 64 -17.19 5.56 -10.02
N VAL A 65 -17.53 4.37 -9.56
CA VAL A 65 -18.68 3.61 -9.99
C VAL A 65 -19.69 3.46 -8.86
N VAL A 66 -20.96 3.34 -9.23
CA VAL A 66 -22.05 3.02 -8.30
C VAL A 66 -22.80 1.78 -8.78
N ARG A 67 -23.18 0.93 -7.84
CA ARG A 67 -24.08 -0.21 -8.11
C ARG A 67 -25.55 0.17 -7.89
N PRO A 68 -26.50 -0.42 -8.63
CA PRO A 68 -27.92 -0.14 -8.45
C PRO A 68 -28.43 -0.47 -7.04
N PRO A 69 -29.49 0.20 -6.54
CA PRO A 69 -30.00 0.02 -5.17
C PRO A 69 -30.48 -1.39 -4.83
N HIS A 70 -30.81 -2.20 -5.84
CA HIS A 70 -31.27 -3.59 -5.70
C HIS A 70 -30.13 -4.60 -5.52
N HIS A 71 -28.87 -4.22 -5.81
CA HIS A 71 -27.70 -5.05 -5.52
C HIS A 71 -27.19 -4.79 -4.10
N ARG A 72 -27.83 -5.44 -3.12
CA ARG A 72 -27.47 -5.35 -1.69
C ARG A 72 -26.72 -6.58 -1.16
N HIS A 73 -25.94 -7.23 -2.00
CA HIS A 73 -25.08 -8.32 -1.54
C HIS A 73 -23.84 -7.75 -0.84
N ASP A 74 -23.36 -8.48 0.17
CA ASP A 74 -22.08 -8.19 0.81
C ASP A 74 -20.98 -8.17 -0.25
N SER A 75 -20.05 -7.24 -0.08
CA SER A 75 -19.00 -6.98 -1.06
C SER A 75 -17.66 -7.43 -0.50
N GLN A 76 -16.90 -8.22 -1.27
CA GLN A 76 -15.53 -8.60 -0.90
C GLN A 76 -14.50 -7.56 -1.33
N PHE A 77 -14.90 -6.54 -2.08
CA PHE A 77 -14.03 -5.44 -2.51
C PHE A 77 -13.64 -4.59 -1.31
N LYS A 78 -12.34 -4.57 -1.00
CA LYS A 78 -11.73 -3.70 0.01
C LYS A 78 -10.77 -2.76 -0.68
N ALA A 79 -10.45 -1.62 -0.07
CA ALA A 79 -9.38 -0.82 -0.65
C ALA A 79 -8.07 -1.62 -0.72
N GLY A 80 -7.28 -1.39 -1.76
CA GLY A 80 -6.12 -2.20 -2.09
C GLY A 80 -6.44 -3.50 -2.84
N SER A 81 -7.71 -3.94 -2.93
CA SER A 81 -8.07 -5.11 -3.72
C SER A 81 -7.77 -4.87 -5.20
N PRO A 82 -7.09 -5.79 -5.90
CA PRO A 82 -6.94 -5.72 -7.34
C PRO A 82 -8.27 -6.09 -8.02
N VAL A 83 -8.58 -5.41 -9.12
CA VAL A 83 -9.85 -5.57 -9.83
C VAL A 83 -9.67 -5.44 -11.33
N HIS A 84 -10.51 -6.14 -12.09
CA HIS A 84 -10.73 -5.87 -13.50
C HIS A 84 -11.96 -5.00 -13.68
N PHE A 85 -11.75 -3.80 -14.24
CA PHE A 85 -12.83 -2.94 -14.73
C PHE A 85 -13.08 -3.27 -16.19
N TYR A 86 -14.34 -3.59 -16.55
CA TYR A 86 -14.66 -4.11 -17.88
C TYR A 86 -16.01 -3.66 -18.45
N THR A 87 -16.17 -3.81 -19.76
CA THR A 87 -17.43 -3.63 -20.49
C THR A 87 -17.75 -4.82 -21.39
N GLU A 88 -19.03 -5.08 -21.61
CA GLU A 88 -19.50 -6.04 -22.62
C GLU A 88 -19.95 -5.35 -23.94
N ALA A 89 -19.71 -4.05 -24.09
CA ALA A 89 -20.01 -3.34 -25.33
C ALA A 89 -19.16 -3.83 -26.50
N ALA A 90 -19.80 -4.31 -27.57
CA ALA A 90 -19.14 -4.83 -28.78
C ALA A 90 -18.19 -3.83 -29.49
N MET A 91 -18.32 -2.52 -29.26
CA MET A 91 -17.50 -1.49 -29.89
C MET A 91 -16.22 -1.12 -29.11
N ALA A 92 -15.97 -1.73 -27.94
CA ALA A 92 -14.83 -1.39 -27.11
C ALA A 92 -13.51 -1.94 -27.70
N LYS A 93 -12.49 -1.09 -27.85
CA LYS A 93 -11.15 -1.55 -28.32
C LYS A 93 -10.43 -2.42 -27.30
N ARG A 94 -10.62 -2.12 -26.02
CA ARG A 94 -10.05 -2.86 -24.88
C ARG A 94 -11.12 -3.10 -23.83
N HIS A 95 -11.68 -4.30 -23.81
CA HIS A 95 -12.81 -4.63 -22.93
C HIS A 95 -12.47 -4.71 -21.44
N ARG A 96 -11.19 -4.80 -21.06
CA ARG A 96 -10.75 -5.03 -19.68
C ARG A 96 -9.50 -4.23 -19.32
N ILE A 97 -9.55 -3.59 -18.16
CA ILE A 97 -8.45 -2.80 -17.60
C ILE A 97 -8.29 -3.18 -16.12
N SER A 98 -7.09 -3.60 -15.73
CA SER A 98 -6.79 -3.86 -14.31
C SER A 98 -6.67 -2.54 -13.55
N GLY A 99 -7.05 -2.58 -12.28
CA GLY A 99 -6.95 -1.47 -11.36
C GLY A 99 -6.90 -1.95 -9.92
N VAL A 100 -6.90 -0.99 -9.00
CA VAL A 100 -6.91 -1.23 -7.57
C VAL A 100 -8.02 -0.38 -6.96
N VAL A 101 -8.82 -0.98 -6.07
CA VAL A 101 -9.84 -0.24 -5.33
C VAL A 101 -9.15 0.79 -4.44
N HIS A 102 -9.46 2.08 -4.62
CA HIS A 102 -9.06 3.13 -3.69
C HIS A 102 -10.00 3.16 -2.49
N TYR A 103 -11.31 3.08 -2.69
CA TYR A 103 -12.23 2.87 -1.59
C TYR A 103 -13.47 2.15 -2.10
N SER A 104 -14.14 1.45 -1.20
CA SER A 104 -15.42 0.80 -1.46
C SER A 104 -16.34 1.05 -0.27
N THR A 105 -17.57 1.44 -0.57
CA THR A 105 -18.70 1.55 0.35
C THR A 105 -19.80 0.62 -0.15
N ASP A 106 -20.93 0.55 0.57
CA ASP A 106 -22.06 -0.28 0.17
C ASP A 106 -22.65 0.05 -1.20
N ARG A 107 -22.40 1.23 -1.77
CA ARG A 107 -22.96 1.62 -3.07
C ARG A 107 -21.97 2.19 -4.05
N LYS A 108 -20.86 2.74 -3.56
CA LYS A 108 -19.91 3.53 -4.34
C LYS A 108 -18.52 2.93 -4.18
N MET A 109 -17.83 2.76 -5.29
CA MET A 109 -16.44 2.29 -5.33
C MET A 109 -15.62 3.22 -6.21
N GLN A 110 -14.43 3.58 -5.77
CA GLN A 110 -13.46 4.26 -6.61
C GLN A 110 -12.29 3.31 -6.91
N ILE A 111 -11.88 3.27 -8.18
CA ILE A 111 -10.85 2.39 -8.70
C ILE A 111 -9.79 3.26 -9.35
N ILE A 112 -8.52 3.07 -8.98
CA ILE A 112 -7.38 3.61 -9.71
C ILE A 112 -6.99 2.57 -10.77
N LEU A 113 -7.12 2.93 -12.04
CA LEU A 113 -6.81 2.06 -13.16
C LEU A 113 -5.29 2.04 -13.41
N ASN A 114 -4.77 0.90 -13.85
CA ASN A 114 -3.37 0.75 -14.26
C ASN A 114 -3.17 1.21 -15.72
N THR A 115 -3.61 2.43 -16.00
CA THR A 115 -3.44 3.12 -17.30
C THR A 115 -3.47 4.62 -17.05
N ASP A 116 -2.80 5.37 -17.91
CA ASP A 116 -2.74 6.82 -17.99
C ASP A 116 -3.80 7.42 -18.93
N GLU A 117 -4.67 6.58 -19.50
CA GLU A 117 -5.77 7.01 -20.38
C GLU A 117 -7.12 6.53 -19.85
N LEU A 118 -8.15 7.36 -20.03
CA LEU A 118 -9.52 6.95 -19.69
C LEU A 118 -10.07 5.99 -20.74
N PRO A 119 -10.77 4.92 -20.33
CA PRO A 119 -11.39 3.99 -21.28
C PRO A 119 -12.41 4.71 -22.18
N ASP A 120 -12.42 4.41 -23.47
CA ASP A 120 -13.35 4.99 -24.45
C ASP A 120 -14.81 4.53 -24.24
N TRP A 121 -14.99 3.43 -23.51
CA TRP A 121 -16.28 2.78 -23.24
C TRP A 121 -16.91 3.13 -21.89
N LEU A 122 -16.41 4.14 -21.16
CA LEU A 122 -16.97 4.53 -19.85
C LEU A 122 -18.48 4.82 -19.86
N ASN A 123 -19.04 5.16 -21.03
CA ASN A 123 -20.46 5.43 -21.23
C ASN A 123 -21.13 4.43 -22.20
N LEU A 124 -20.46 3.31 -22.53
CA LEU A 124 -20.91 2.36 -23.53
C LEU A 124 -21.16 0.98 -22.91
N GLY A 125 -22.43 0.57 -22.96
CA GLY A 125 -22.90 -0.77 -22.58
C GLY A 125 -22.87 -1.05 -21.08
N PRO A 126 -23.23 -2.28 -20.68
CA PRO A 126 -23.16 -2.70 -19.29
C PRO A 126 -21.69 -2.84 -18.88
N ILE A 127 -21.34 -2.15 -17.80
CA ILE A 127 -20.01 -2.14 -17.20
C ILE A 127 -20.03 -3.01 -15.95
N GLY A 128 -18.91 -3.68 -15.68
CA GLY A 128 -18.71 -4.47 -14.48
C GLY A 128 -17.33 -4.26 -13.86
N VAL A 129 -17.23 -4.68 -12.60
CA VAL A 129 -15.98 -4.78 -11.84
C VAL A 129 -15.89 -6.19 -11.29
N ASP A 130 -14.82 -6.92 -11.63
CA ASP A 130 -14.53 -8.23 -11.08
C ASP A 130 -13.36 -8.12 -10.10
N LEU A 131 -13.46 -8.78 -8.94
CA LEU A 131 -12.36 -8.93 -8.00
C LEU A 131 -11.30 -9.84 -8.62
N GLU A 132 -10.04 -9.43 -8.57
CA GLU A 132 -8.91 -10.26 -9.01
C GLU A 132 -8.24 -10.98 -7.83
N PHE A 133 -7.45 -11.99 -8.15
CA PHE A 133 -6.56 -12.63 -7.19
C PHE A 133 -5.51 -11.63 -6.68
N ASP A 134 -5.38 -11.51 -5.35
CA ASP A 134 -4.38 -10.63 -4.75
C ASP A 134 -2.99 -11.26 -4.74
N ASN A 135 -2.24 -10.99 -5.81
CA ASN A 135 -0.86 -11.45 -5.94
C ASN A 135 0.19 -10.47 -5.35
N ARG A 136 -0.23 -9.32 -4.80
CA ARG A 136 0.71 -8.26 -4.43
C ARG A 136 1.61 -8.69 -3.28
N SER A 137 1.06 -9.35 -2.28
CA SER A 137 1.83 -9.88 -1.13
C SER A 137 2.91 -10.85 -1.60
N TYR A 138 2.59 -11.76 -2.53
CA TYR A 138 3.56 -12.66 -3.13
C TYR A 138 4.65 -11.92 -3.90
N THR A 139 4.29 -10.93 -4.72
CA THR A 139 5.28 -10.11 -5.44
C THR A 139 6.25 -9.40 -4.49
N GLU A 140 5.78 -8.84 -3.37
CA GLU A 140 6.67 -8.20 -2.39
C GLU A 140 7.54 -9.22 -1.64
N MET A 141 7.00 -10.40 -1.29
CA MET A 141 7.79 -11.49 -0.69
C MET A 141 8.86 -12.01 -1.66
N GLU A 142 8.53 -12.21 -2.94
CA GLU A 142 9.46 -12.63 -3.99
C GLU A 142 10.62 -11.62 -4.14
N LYS A 143 10.31 -10.31 -4.17
CA LYS A 143 11.32 -9.24 -4.20
C LYS A 143 12.21 -9.26 -2.95
N ALA A 144 11.64 -9.44 -1.76
CA ALA A 144 12.40 -9.49 -0.52
C ALA A 144 13.37 -10.68 -0.49
N LEU A 145 12.91 -11.87 -0.90
CA LEU A 145 13.74 -13.07 -1.01
C LEU A 145 14.85 -12.89 -2.06
N ALA A 146 14.55 -12.30 -3.22
CA ALA A 146 15.53 -11.99 -4.25
C ALA A 146 16.62 -11.03 -3.72
N ARG A 147 16.24 -9.93 -3.07
CA ARG A 147 17.17 -8.98 -2.44
C ARG A 147 18.08 -9.67 -1.40
N ALA A 148 17.52 -10.58 -0.60
CA ALA A 148 18.27 -11.33 0.40
C ALA A 148 19.26 -12.34 -0.23
N LEU A 149 18.92 -12.94 -1.37
CA LEU A 149 19.82 -13.82 -2.13
C LEU A 149 20.98 -13.07 -2.78
N ASP A 150 20.69 -11.89 -3.34
CA ASP A 150 21.64 -11.06 -4.07
C ASP A 150 22.57 -10.26 -3.14
N ALA A 151 22.22 -10.12 -1.86
CA ALA A 151 23.03 -9.41 -0.88
C ALA A 151 24.44 -10.01 -0.74
N ARG A 152 25.46 -9.17 -0.92
CA ARG A 152 26.89 -9.49 -0.79
C ARG A 152 27.61 -8.33 -0.11
N GLY A 153 28.47 -8.64 0.86
CA GLY A 153 29.36 -7.65 1.51
C GLY A 153 28.63 -6.46 2.14
N ASN A 154 27.38 -6.64 2.60
CA ASN A 154 26.56 -5.58 3.19
C ASN A 154 25.82 -6.11 4.44
N PRO A 155 25.21 -5.23 5.25
CA PRO A 155 24.52 -5.65 6.49
C PRO A 155 23.43 -6.70 6.26
N LEU A 156 22.74 -6.68 5.12
CA LEU A 156 21.72 -7.69 4.79
C LEU A 156 22.34 -9.08 4.57
N ALA A 157 23.54 -9.15 3.98
CA ALA A 157 24.26 -10.41 3.81
C ALA A 157 24.71 -10.98 5.16
N GLU A 158 25.12 -10.14 6.10
CA GLU A 158 25.46 -10.53 7.47
C GLU A 158 24.22 -10.99 8.24
N PHE A 159 23.13 -10.23 8.15
CA PHE A 159 21.86 -10.59 8.78
C PHE A 159 21.32 -11.93 8.25
N ARG A 160 21.50 -12.22 6.96
CA ARG A 160 21.18 -13.55 6.40
C ARG A 160 21.95 -14.68 7.08
N GLN A 161 23.23 -14.48 7.40
CA GLN A 161 24.05 -15.48 8.10
C GLN A 161 23.60 -15.68 9.56
N ILE A 162 23.08 -14.63 10.19
CA ILE A 162 22.52 -14.70 11.54
C ILE A 162 21.21 -15.51 11.51
N LEU A 163 20.29 -15.18 10.60
CA LEU A 163 19.00 -15.88 10.48
C LEU A 163 19.16 -17.36 10.10
N SER A 164 20.22 -17.72 9.38
CA SER A 164 20.52 -19.11 9.02
C SER A 164 21.30 -19.88 10.09
N GLY A 165 21.67 -19.23 11.21
CA GLY A 165 22.44 -19.82 12.30
C GLY A 165 23.93 -19.98 12.01
N GLN A 166 24.46 -19.38 10.94
CA GLN A 166 25.88 -19.43 10.60
C GLN A 166 26.73 -18.44 11.40
N ARG A 167 26.10 -17.38 11.92
CA ARG A 167 26.71 -16.38 12.81
C ARG A 167 25.77 -16.16 13.99
N GLN A 168 26.34 -16.01 15.18
CA GLN A 168 25.57 -15.59 16.36
C GLN A 168 25.38 -14.07 16.34
N PRO A 169 24.21 -13.54 16.74
CA PRO A 169 24.04 -12.11 16.93
C PRO A 169 24.94 -11.61 18.06
N ASP A 170 25.44 -10.39 17.91
CA ASP A 170 26.30 -9.73 18.89
C ASP A 170 25.49 -8.79 19.78
N PHE A 171 25.94 -8.65 21.03
CA PHE A 171 25.35 -7.78 22.02
C PHE A 171 26.41 -6.81 22.54
N GLY A 172 26.16 -5.52 22.38
CA GLY A 172 26.97 -4.46 22.93
C GLY A 172 26.80 -4.28 24.44
N ALA A 173 27.39 -3.22 24.96
CA ALA A 173 27.23 -2.85 26.37
C ALA A 173 25.76 -2.54 26.67
N THR A 174 25.23 -3.15 27.72
CA THR A 174 23.89 -2.86 28.21
C THR A 174 23.84 -1.43 28.72
N PRO A 175 22.94 -0.57 28.21
CA PRO A 175 22.84 0.80 28.70
C PRO A 175 22.33 0.79 30.15
N ASP A 176 22.98 1.59 30.99
CA ASP A 176 22.55 1.81 32.38
C ASP A 176 21.33 2.75 32.38
N LEU A 177 20.17 2.16 32.14
CA LEU A 177 18.89 2.85 32.16
C LEU A 177 18.19 2.59 33.49
N ALA A 178 17.79 3.69 34.14
CA ALA A 178 16.75 3.65 35.15
C ALA A 178 15.50 3.00 34.53
N PHE A 179 14.88 2.08 35.28
CA PHE A 179 13.72 1.33 34.79
C PHE A 179 12.64 2.30 34.28
N PRO A 180 12.16 2.18 33.03
CA PRO A 180 11.02 2.95 32.58
C PRO A 180 9.86 2.72 33.55
N GLU A 181 9.29 3.79 34.11
CA GLU A 181 8.21 3.68 35.09
C GLU A 181 7.09 2.78 34.56
N GLY A 182 6.64 1.82 35.39
CA GLY A 182 5.54 0.91 35.05
C GLY A 182 5.92 -0.42 34.39
N LEU A 183 7.22 -0.71 34.17
CA LEU A 183 7.67 -2.05 33.76
C LEU A 183 8.04 -2.93 34.95
N ASN A 184 7.72 -4.22 34.85
CA ASN A 184 8.28 -5.21 35.79
C ASN A 184 9.73 -5.58 35.43
N HIS A 185 10.39 -6.36 36.28
CA HIS A 185 11.78 -6.76 36.11
C HIS A 185 12.03 -7.47 34.76
N ALA A 186 11.23 -8.48 34.41
CA ALA A 186 11.40 -9.24 33.17
C ALA A 186 11.19 -8.38 31.90
N GLN A 187 10.22 -7.46 31.93
CA GLN A 187 10.00 -6.52 30.82
C GLN A 187 11.18 -5.56 30.68
N SER A 188 11.73 -5.11 31.80
CA SER A 188 12.89 -4.22 31.81
C SER A 188 14.16 -4.89 31.29
N GLU A 189 14.38 -6.15 31.66
CA GLU A 189 15.47 -6.96 31.10
C GLU A 189 15.30 -7.17 29.60
N ALA A 190 14.06 -7.40 29.13
CA ALA A 190 13.78 -7.47 27.70
C ALA A 190 14.11 -6.17 26.96
N VAL A 191 13.75 -5.00 27.53
CA VAL A 191 14.12 -3.69 26.96
C VAL A 191 15.64 -3.53 26.89
N ARG A 192 16.37 -3.89 27.96
CA ARG A 192 17.84 -3.85 27.98
C ARG A 192 18.45 -4.76 26.91
N GLY A 193 17.92 -5.96 26.75
CA GLY A 193 18.36 -6.91 25.72
C GLY A 193 18.11 -6.41 24.30
N ILE A 194 17.00 -5.70 24.05
CA ILE A 194 16.75 -5.04 22.76
C ILE A 194 17.80 -3.96 22.50
N LEU A 195 18.08 -3.11 23.50
CA LEU A 195 18.99 -1.97 23.34
C LEU A 195 20.46 -2.38 23.26
N SER A 196 20.83 -3.54 23.78
CA SER A 196 22.19 -4.08 23.64
C SER A 196 22.37 -4.87 22.35
N ALA A 197 21.31 -5.37 21.72
CA ALA A 197 21.43 -6.14 20.49
C ALA A 197 21.93 -5.28 19.32
N ARG A 198 22.97 -5.75 18.62
CA ARG A 198 23.49 -5.07 17.44
C ARG A 198 22.72 -5.45 16.18
N GLU A 199 22.42 -6.73 16.00
CA GLU A 199 21.73 -7.21 14.80
C GLU A 199 20.34 -7.81 15.07
N LEU A 200 20.16 -8.57 16.16
CA LEU A 200 18.90 -9.28 16.42
C LEU A 200 18.65 -9.49 17.91
N ALA A 201 17.46 -9.10 18.36
CA ALA A 201 16.88 -9.49 19.64
C ALA A 201 15.56 -10.24 19.43
N LEU A 202 15.36 -11.34 20.16
CA LEU A 202 14.10 -12.10 20.17
C LEU A 202 13.44 -11.96 21.54
N VAL A 203 12.27 -11.32 21.56
CA VAL A 203 11.49 -11.15 22.79
C VAL A 203 10.32 -12.11 22.76
N HIS A 204 10.33 -13.07 23.67
CA HIS A 204 9.21 -13.98 23.86
C HIS A 204 8.29 -13.47 24.96
N GLY A 205 6.98 -13.46 24.70
CA GLY A 205 6.00 -13.09 25.72
C GLY A 205 4.72 -13.92 25.57
N PRO A 206 4.34 -14.72 26.57
CA PRO A 206 3.04 -15.39 26.61
C PRO A 206 1.85 -14.42 26.51
N PRO A 207 0.61 -14.92 26.29
CA PRO A 207 -0.59 -14.10 26.36
C PRO A 207 -0.68 -13.35 27.70
N GLY A 208 -1.05 -12.06 27.67
CA GLY A 208 -1.24 -11.24 28.88
C GLY A 208 0.03 -10.69 29.54
N THR A 209 1.24 -11.02 29.10
CA THR A 209 2.49 -10.57 29.76
C THR A 209 2.95 -9.14 29.41
N GLY A 210 2.10 -8.36 28.75
CA GLY A 210 2.41 -6.96 28.42
C GLY A 210 3.44 -6.78 27.30
N LYS A 211 3.56 -7.72 26.35
CA LYS A 211 4.47 -7.59 25.18
C LYS A 211 4.42 -6.22 24.51
N THR A 212 3.22 -5.72 24.24
CA THR A 212 3.02 -4.41 23.61
C THR A 212 3.58 -3.29 24.48
N THR A 213 3.38 -3.35 25.80
CA THR A 213 3.96 -2.40 26.76
C THR A 213 5.49 -2.43 26.72
N THR A 214 6.09 -3.63 26.69
CA THR A 214 7.55 -3.81 26.57
C THR A 214 8.08 -3.24 25.26
N LEU A 215 7.41 -3.51 24.13
CA LEU A 215 7.83 -3.01 22.82
C LEU A 215 7.72 -1.49 22.74
N VAL A 216 6.65 -0.89 23.28
CA VAL A 216 6.49 0.57 23.31
C VAL A 216 7.61 1.21 24.12
N ALA A 217 7.95 0.65 25.30
CA ALA A 217 9.07 1.15 26.09
C ALA A 217 10.40 1.02 25.34
N ALA A 218 10.63 -0.09 24.64
CA ALA A 218 11.83 -0.27 23.83
C ALA A 218 11.91 0.73 22.66
N VAL A 219 10.81 0.96 21.94
CA VAL A 219 10.78 1.94 20.84
C VAL A 219 11.05 3.35 21.35
N ARG A 220 10.49 3.74 22.50
CA ARG A 220 10.78 5.04 23.13
C ARG A 220 12.28 5.24 23.39
N GLU A 221 12.97 4.21 23.82
CA GLU A 221 14.42 4.27 24.03
C GLU A 221 15.22 4.24 22.72
N LEU A 222 14.75 3.49 21.73
CA LEU A 222 15.40 3.41 20.42
C LEU A 222 15.34 4.74 19.66
N VAL A 223 14.21 5.46 19.68
CA VAL A 223 14.09 6.75 18.98
C VAL A 223 14.98 7.86 19.56
N ILE A 224 15.50 7.71 20.77
CA ILE A 224 16.49 8.64 21.35
C ILE A 224 17.88 8.40 20.73
N ARG A 225 18.15 7.17 20.29
CA ARG A 225 19.46 6.69 19.83
C ARG A 225 19.55 6.61 18.31
N GLU A 226 18.43 6.29 17.67
CA GLU A 226 18.29 6.10 16.24
C GLU A 226 17.44 7.21 15.63
N ARG A 227 17.71 7.56 14.36
CA ARG A 227 16.97 8.63 13.68
C ARG A 227 15.49 8.31 13.50
N THR A 228 15.18 7.08 13.11
CA THR A 228 13.83 6.63 12.76
C THR A 228 13.70 5.14 13.06
N VAL A 229 12.53 4.71 13.55
CA VAL A 229 12.28 3.29 13.87
C VAL A 229 11.10 2.77 13.05
N LEU A 230 11.35 1.77 12.19
CA LEU A 230 10.28 1.09 11.46
C LEU A 230 9.64 0.01 12.34
N VAL A 231 8.36 0.18 12.66
CA VAL A 231 7.56 -0.79 13.41
C VAL A 231 6.60 -1.51 12.47
N CYS A 232 6.70 -2.85 12.40
CA CYS A 232 5.88 -3.68 11.52
C CYS A 232 5.08 -4.71 12.33
N ALA A 233 3.88 -5.06 11.86
CA ALA A 233 3.08 -6.16 12.37
C ALA A 233 2.39 -6.94 11.23
N ALA A 234 1.97 -8.18 11.52
CA ALA A 234 1.37 -9.06 10.51
C ALA A 234 -0.07 -8.68 10.11
N SER A 235 -0.74 -7.80 10.85
CA SER A 235 -2.11 -7.35 10.56
C SER A 235 -2.28 -5.84 10.76
N ASN A 236 -3.26 -5.27 10.05
CA ASN A 236 -3.60 -3.85 10.21
C ASN A 236 -4.03 -3.54 11.63
N THR A 237 -4.89 -4.38 12.24
CA THR A 237 -5.33 -4.20 13.63
C THR A 237 -4.18 -4.21 14.62
N ALA A 238 -3.18 -5.10 14.45
CA ALA A 238 -2.01 -5.10 15.32
C ALA A 238 -1.13 -3.85 15.11
N THR A 239 -1.03 -3.37 13.87
CA THR A 239 -0.31 -2.13 13.54
C THR A 239 -1.01 -0.93 14.17
N ASP A 240 -2.34 -0.86 14.07
CA ASP A 240 -3.15 0.21 14.62
C ASP A 240 -3.04 0.26 16.15
N VAL A 241 -3.06 -0.90 16.82
CA VAL A 241 -2.80 -0.97 18.28
C VAL A 241 -1.41 -0.45 18.63
N LEU A 242 -0.37 -0.78 17.84
CA LEU A 242 0.97 -0.25 18.08
C LEU A 242 1.03 1.26 17.84
N THR A 243 0.42 1.76 16.77
CA THR A 243 0.31 3.18 16.45
C THR A 243 -0.37 3.96 17.58
N GLU A 244 -1.51 3.49 18.08
CA GLU A 244 -2.23 4.09 19.20
C GLU A 244 -1.34 4.17 20.45
N ARG A 245 -0.66 3.06 20.79
CA ARG A 245 0.18 2.98 22.00
C ARG A 245 1.45 3.83 21.91
N LEU A 246 2.08 3.91 20.74
CA LEU A 246 3.26 4.73 20.51
C LEU A 246 2.91 6.22 20.53
N ALA A 247 1.81 6.61 19.88
CA ALA A 247 1.33 7.99 19.90
C ALA A 247 0.91 8.41 21.33
N ALA A 248 0.20 7.55 22.07
CA ALA A 248 -0.15 7.81 23.46
C ALA A 248 1.08 7.91 24.39
N ALA A 249 2.22 7.35 24.00
CA ALA A 249 3.48 7.49 24.69
C ALA A 249 4.25 8.78 24.34
N GLY A 250 3.64 9.68 23.55
CA GLY A 250 4.19 10.97 23.16
C GLY A 250 5.18 10.90 22.00
N LEU A 251 5.25 9.78 21.27
CA LEU A 251 6.11 9.65 20.09
C LEU A 251 5.45 10.27 18.86
N GLN A 252 6.27 10.81 17.97
CA GLN A 252 5.84 11.12 16.60
C GLN A 252 5.66 9.79 15.86
N VAL A 253 4.55 9.62 15.15
CA VAL A 253 4.22 8.35 14.50
C VAL A 253 3.60 8.63 13.14
N VAL A 254 4.09 7.94 12.11
CA VAL A 254 3.49 7.93 10.79
C VAL A 254 2.95 6.52 10.50
N ARG A 255 1.63 6.41 10.39
CA ARG A 255 0.94 5.16 10.04
C ARG A 255 0.91 5.00 8.52
N ILE A 256 1.74 4.09 7.99
CA ILE A 256 1.78 3.75 6.56
C ILE A 256 0.78 2.64 6.27
N GLY A 257 -0.26 2.93 5.50
CA GLY A 257 -1.25 1.93 5.09
C GLY A 257 -2.40 2.59 4.34
N HIS A 258 -3.23 1.77 3.69
CA HIS A 258 -4.39 2.32 3.00
C HIS A 258 -5.40 2.88 4.04
N ILE A 259 -5.75 4.17 3.95
CA ILE A 259 -6.63 4.90 4.89
C ILE A 259 -7.87 4.09 5.32
N SER A 260 -8.58 3.48 4.36
CA SER A 260 -9.78 2.69 4.66
C SER A 260 -9.55 1.38 5.45
N ARG A 261 -8.29 1.01 5.71
CA ARG A 261 -7.89 -0.18 6.49
C ARG A 261 -7.31 0.21 7.85
N VAL A 262 -7.33 1.50 8.18
CA VAL A 262 -6.85 2.08 9.44
C VAL A 262 -8.07 2.45 10.28
N ASP A 263 -8.00 2.23 11.59
CA ASP A 263 -9.01 2.70 12.55
C ASP A 263 -9.24 4.22 12.40
N GLU A 264 -10.51 4.64 12.42
CA GLU A 264 -10.91 6.04 12.20
C GLU A 264 -10.22 7.01 13.17
N ARG A 265 -9.95 6.57 14.40
CA ARG A 265 -9.29 7.37 15.45
C ARG A 265 -7.82 7.66 15.14
N LEU A 266 -7.23 6.93 14.20
CA LEU A 266 -5.81 7.02 13.82
C LEU A 266 -5.60 7.67 12.45
N LEU A 267 -6.66 8.16 11.80
CA LEU A 267 -6.56 8.73 10.46
C LEU A 267 -5.59 9.92 10.39
N ASP A 268 -5.58 10.77 11.41
CA ASP A 268 -4.68 11.93 11.50
C ASP A 268 -3.20 11.53 11.59
N LEU A 269 -2.92 10.30 12.03
CA LEU A 269 -1.57 9.74 12.10
C LEU A 269 -1.14 9.09 10.77
N THR A 270 -2.01 8.98 9.77
CA THR A 270 -1.66 8.39 8.48
C THR A 270 -0.77 9.32 7.66
N LEU A 271 0.10 8.74 6.83
CA LEU A 271 0.95 9.52 5.91
C LEU A 271 0.13 10.47 5.04
N ASP A 272 -0.99 9.98 4.48
CA ASP A 272 -1.86 10.78 3.63
C ASP A 272 -2.44 12.00 4.36
N ALA A 273 -2.88 11.84 5.61
CA ALA A 273 -3.41 12.94 6.41
C ALA A 273 -2.33 13.96 6.78
N GLN A 274 -1.14 13.50 7.17
CA GLN A 274 -0.02 14.37 7.49
C GLN A 274 0.49 15.15 6.26
N VAL A 275 0.56 14.50 5.09
CA VAL A 275 0.85 15.15 3.81
C VAL A 275 -0.22 16.18 3.48
N ALA A 276 -1.51 15.89 3.72
CA ALA A 276 -2.59 16.84 3.45
C ALA A 276 -2.56 18.05 4.40
N ALA A 277 -2.11 17.87 5.64
CA ALA A 277 -2.01 18.92 6.66
C ALA A 277 -0.74 19.78 6.53
N HIS A 278 0.29 19.31 5.83
CA HIS A 278 1.56 20.03 5.73
C HIS A 278 1.43 21.37 4.96
N PRO A 279 2.10 22.46 5.40
CA PRO A 279 2.01 23.78 4.74
C PRO A 279 2.31 23.75 3.23
N ASP A 280 3.34 23.00 2.81
CA ASP A 280 3.76 22.90 1.42
C ASP A 280 2.78 22.12 0.52
N SER A 281 1.84 21.38 1.11
CA SER A 281 0.84 20.58 0.40
C SER A 281 -0.05 21.44 -0.49
N ARG A 282 -0.32 22.69 -0.08
CA ARG A 282 -1.20 23.62 -0.81
C ARG A 282 -0.66 23.93 -2.21
N GLU A 283 0.62 24.25 -2.33
CA GLU A 283 1.23 24.58 -3.63
C GLU A 283 1.38 23.34 -4.51
N ILE A 284 1.78 22.19 -3.93
CA ILE A 284 1.84 20.91 -4.66
C ILE A 284 0.46 20.56 -5.23
N LYS A 285 -0.59 20.67 -4.41
CA LYS A 285 -1.97 20.41 -4.83
C LYS A 285 -2.42 21.36 -5.93
N LYS A 286 -2.07 22.65 -5.83
CA LYS A 286 -2.39 23.66 -6.85
C LYS A 286 -1.78 23.30 -8.20
N VAL A 287 -0.49 22.92 -8.24
CA VAL A 287 0.17 22.53 -9.50
C VAL A 287 -0.41 21.22 -10.06
N LYS A 288 -0.74 20.24 -9.20
CA LYS A 288 -1.42 19.01 -9.64
C LYS A 288 -2.80 19.28 -10.24
N ILE A 289 -3.56 20.23 -9.68
CA ILE A 289 -4.84 20.67 -10.24
C ILE A 289 -4.64 21.32 -11.61
N GLN A 290 -3.63 22.19 -11.77
CA GLN A 290 -3.30 22.81 -13.06
C GLN A 290 -2.91 21.75 -14.11
N ALA A 291 -2.08 20.78 -13.75
CA ALA A 291 -1.69 19.67 -14.63
C ALA A 291 -2.91 18.85 -15.08
N ALA A 292 -3.82 18.53 -14.16
CA ALA A 292 -5.06 17.83 -14.47
C ALA A 292 -5.98 18.65 -15.38
N GLN A 293 -6.06 19.96 -15.20
CA GLN A 293 -6.83 20.86 -16.06
C GLN A 293 -6.25 20.96 -17.47
N ALA A 294 -4.93 21.09 -17.62
CA ALA A 294 -4.24 21.09 -18.90
C ALA A 294 -4.49 19.77 -19.66
N ARG A 295 -4.38 18.62 -18.97
CA ARG A 295 -4.76 17.30 -19.53
C ARG A 295 -6.21 17.23 -19.97
N LYS A 296 -7.15 17.70 -19.13
CA LYS A 296 -8.58 17.68 -19.47
C LYS A 296 -8.86 18.52 -20.71
N LYS A 297 -8.27 19.71 -20.82
CA LYS A 297 -8.37 20.56 -22.01
C LYS A 297 -7.80 19.85 -23.25
N ALA A 298 -6.61 19.25 -23.14
CA ALA A 298 -5.97 18.51 -24.23
C ALA A 298 -6.78 17.26 -24.66
N GLY A 299 -7.46 16.60 -23.72
CA GLY A 299 -8.31 15.43 -23.99
C GLY A 299 -9.72 15.76 -24.50
N THR A 300 -10.11 17.05 -24.56
CA THR A 300 -11.45 17.44 -24.99
C THR A 300 -11.60 17.25 -26.51
N TYR A 301 -12.69 16.59 -26.92
CA TYR A 301 -12.99 16.36 -28.33
C TYR A 301 -13.21 17.67 -29.10
N LYS A 302 -12.48 17.88 -30.19
CA LYS A 302 -12.68 18.99 -31.14
C LYS A 302 -13.34 18.46 -32.43
N ARG A 303 -14.39 19.15 -32.89
CA ARG A 303 -15.25 18.76 -34.03
C ARG A 303 -14.53 18.87 -35.38
N THR A 304 -13.50 19.72 -35.46
CA THR A 304 -12.56 19.87 -36.58
C THR A 304 -11.16 19.54 -36.07
N PHE A 305 -10.45 18.66 -36.78
CA PHE A 305 -9.13 18.16 -36.40
C PHE A 305 -8.09 18.62 -37.43
N ASP A 306 -7.83 19.93 -37.44
CA ASP A 306 -6.82 20.59 -38.26
C ASP A 306 -5.41 20.48 -37.62
N ALA A 307 -4.38 20.97 -38.32
CA ALA A 307 -3.00 20.91 -37.84
C ALA A 307 -2.80 21.69 -36.54
N GLU A 308 -3.53 22.79 -36.38
CA GLU A 308 -3.53 23.64 -35.19
C GLU A 308 -4.16 22.92 -33.98
N ALA A 309 -5.31 22.25 -34.15
CA ALA A 309 -5.91 21.43 -33.11
C ALA A 309 -4.99 20.28 -32.65
N ARG A 310 -4.16 19.72 -33.54
CA ARG A 310 -3.15 18.71 -33.17
C ARG A 310 -2.00 19.33 -32.38
N ALA A 311 -1.55 20.52 -32.76
CA ALA A 311 -0.50 21.24 -32.05
C ALA A 311 -0.96 21.62 -30.63
N ASP A 312 -2.14 22.23 -30.48
CA ASP A 312 -2.75 22.57 -29.19
C ASP A 312 -2.84 21.37 -28.25
N ARG A 313 -3.27 20.22 -28.79
CA ARG A 313 -3.42 19.00 -28.01
C ARG A 313 -2.08 18.48 -27.53
N ARG A 314 -1.08 18.45 -28.41
CA ARG A 314 0.29 18.05 -28.06
C ARG A 314 0.87 18.99 -27.00
N ASP A 315 0.66 20.29 -27.15
CA ASP A 315 1.24 21.30 -26.27
C ASP A 315 0.54 21.27 -24.89
N GLY A 316 -0.78 21.05 -24.82
CA GLY A 316 -1.50 20.86 -23.56
C GLY A 316 -1.11 19.58 -22.80
N TYR A 317 -0.81 18.48 -23.50
CA TYR A 317 -0.23 17.29 -22.85
C TYR A 317 1.20 17.53 -22.39
N LYS A 318 1.99 18.28 -23.15
CA LYS A 318 3.35 18.68 -22.79
C LYS A 318 3.35 19.54 -21.52
N GLU A 319 2.51 20.58 -21.46
CA GLU A 319 2.34 21.44 -20.29
C GLU A 319 1.94 20.62 -19.05
N ALA A 320 0.95 19.74 -19.17
CA ALA A 320 0.53 18.91 -18.05
C ALA A 320 1.63 17.95 -17.56
N ARG A 321 2.46 17.44 -18.48
CA ARG A 321 3.62 16.62 -18.14
C ARG A 321 4.68 17.43 -17.40
N GLU A 322 5.01 18.63 -17.88
CA GLU A 322 5.98 19.53 -17.23
C GLU A 322 5.53 19.91 -15.81
N LEU A 323 4.25 20.24 -15.63
CA LEU A 323 3.68 20.53 -14.31
C LEU A 323 3.73 19.31 -13.37
N THR A 324 3.52 18.10 -13.91
CA THR A 324 3.62 16.86 -13.14
C THR A 324 5.06 16.55 -12.75
N ASP A 325 5.99 16.69 -13.69
CA ASP A 325 7.43 16.47 -13.48
C ASP A 325 8.00 17.47 -12.48
N TRP A 326 7.43 18.68 -12.40
CA TRP A 326 7.75 19.66 -11.36
C TRP A 326 7.16 19.31 -9.98
N ALA A 327 5.90 18.87 -9.92
CA ALA A 327 5.22 18.58 -8.65
C ALA A 327 5.75 17.30 -7.97
N ARG A 328 6.14 16.29 -8.76
CA ARG A 328 6.58 14.98 -8.26
C ARG A 328 7.77 15.03 -7.28
N PRO A 329 8.91 15.70 -7.59
CA PRO A 329 10.04 15.77 -6.66
C PRO A 329 9.71 16.56 -5.39
N LEU A 330 8.82 17.56 -5.46
CA LEU A 330 8.36 18.30 -4.29
C LEU A 330 7.54 17.41 -3.36
N GLU A 331 6.64 16.60 -3.93
CA GLU A 331 5.85 15.61 -3.20
C GLU A 331 6.73 14.53 -2.57
N THR A 332 7.72 14.01 -3.31
CA THR A 332 8.69 13.05 -2.76
C THR A 332 9.45 13.64 -1.57
N ARG A 333 9.99 14.86 -1.70
CA ARG A 333 10.71 15.53 -0.62
C ARG A 333 9.82 15.77 0.60
N LEU A 334 8.57 16.15 0.38
CA LEU A 334 7.60 16.34 1.45
C LEU A 334 7.35 15.03 2.22
N VAL A 335 7.16 13.92 1.50
CA VAL A 335 6.98 12.60 2.11
C VAL A 335 8.22 12.20 2.90
N GLU A 336 9.42 12.37 2.33
CA GLU A 336 10.69 12.09 3.02
C GLU A 336 10.83 12.93 4.29
N GLN A 337 10.53 14.23 4.25
CA GLN A 337 10.57 15.09 5.42
C GLN A 337 9.62 14.63 6.53
N ILE A 338 8.39 14.22 6.17
CA ILE A 338 7.43 13.70 7.15
C ILE A 338 7.96 12.41 7.79
N LEU A 339 8.49 11.49 6.97
CA LEU A 339 9.01 10.21 7.45
C LEU A 339 10.30 10.37 8.29
N ASP A 340 11.17 11.30 7.94
CA ASP A 340 12.41 11.60 8.68
C ASP A 340 12.14 12.34 9.99
N SER A 341 10.97 12.99 10.11
CA SER A 341 10.53 13.67 11.34
C SER A 341 9.74 12.78 12.29
N ALA A 342 9.50 11.52 11.91
CA ALA A 342 8.66 10.57 12.63
C ALA A 342 9.45 9.73 13.65
#